data_AF-A0A3M1KER7-F1
#
_entry.id   AF-A0A3M1KER7-F1
#
_cell.length_a   1.000
_cell.length_b   1.000
_cell.length_c   1.000
_cell.angle_alpha   90.00
_cell.angle_beta   90.00
_cell.angle_gamma   90.00
#
_symmetry.space_group_name_H-M   'P 1'
#
loop_
_entity.id
_entity.type
_entity.pdbx_description
1 polymer ?
#
loop_
_entity_poly.entity_id
_entity_poly.type
_entity_poly.pdbx_seq_one_letter_code
_entity_poly.pdbx_strand_id
1 'polypeptide(L)'
;TADMLEHPGVKTPFPGATLTQFRKALKEADASGAQVLVLVLFGDDMVRALTLAHQMGLKKKMTVVVPNLELGMAQQAGAGIMEGVIGAVPWTWQVPYAHGYEAGQRFVEAYSARYGKRPSSSAASAYTIVHEYKDAVERAGTFDTGKVIAALEGHTYQRLKDPQVWRAFDHQSVQTVYAVRGKPWESVMADPYRADFFELLDSLPGEAAARTRDEWVAARTAAGRPASL
;
A
#
# COMPACT_ATOMS: atom_id res chain seq x y z
N THR A 1 1.96 -5.97 -16.26
CA THR A 1 2.79 -6.83 -17.12
C THR A 1 2.79 -6.25 -18.54
N ALA A 2 3.89 -6.38 -19.29
CA ALA A 2 3.91 -6.09 -20.72
C ALA A 2 3.45 -7.31 -21.56
N ASP A 3 3.32 -8.46 -20.91
CA ASP A 3 2.75 -9.67 -21.48
C ASP A 3 1.24 -9.52 -21.63
N MET A 4 0.76 -9.50 -22.87
CA MET A 4 -0.65 -9.44 -23.21
C MET A 4 -1.22 -10.79 -23.64
N LEU A 5 -0.40 -11.85 -23.67
CA LEU A 5 -0.77 -13.17 -24.16
C LEU A 5 -1.03 -14.15 -23.01
N GLU A 6 -0.17 -14.19 -21.99
CA GLU A 6 -0.30 -15.14 -20.87
C GLU A 6 -1.16 -14.58 -19.73
N HIS A 7 -1.14 -13.27 -19.54
CA HIS A 7 -1.81 -12.57 -18.44
C HIS A 7 -2.64 -11.39 -18.97
N PRO A 8 -3.77 -11.67 -19.67
CA PRO A 8 -4.60 -10.64 -20.27
C PRO A 8 -5.14 -9.69 -19.20
N GLY A 9 -5.06 -8.38 -19.47
CA GLY A 9 -5.55 -7.32 -18.59
C GLY A 9 -6.62 -6.48 -19.28
N VAL A 10 -7.64 -6.09 -18.53
CA VAL A 10 -8.69 -5.17 -18.99
C VAL A 10 -8.55 -3.83 -18.30
N LYS A 11 -8.49 -2.74 -19.08
CA LYS A 11 -8.41 -1.37 -18.54
C LYS A 11 -9.81 -0.81 -18.32
N THR A 12 -9.99 -0.11 -17.21
CA THR A 12 -11.16 0.74 -16.95
C THR A 12 -10.76 2.21 -17.02
N PRO A 13 -11.65 3.14 -17.40
CA PRO A 13 -11.35 4.57 -17.38
C PRO A 13 -10.94 5.06 -16.00
N PHE A 14 -10.04 6.05 -15.95
CA PHE A 14 -9.67 6.74 -14.71
C PHE A 14 -9.44 8.24 -14.99
N PRO A 15 -10.04 9.14 -14.19
CA PRO A 15 -11.06 8.87 -13.17
C PRO A 15 -12.44 8.55 -13.77
N GLY A 16 -13.36 8.04 -12.95
CA GLY A 16 -14.80 8.01 -13.29
C GLY A 16 -15.30 6.77 -14.02
N ALA A 17 -14.68 5.61 -13.83
CA ALA A 17 -15.25 4.35 -14.32
C ALA A 17 -16.65 4.10 -13.72
N THR A 18 -17.59 3.75 -14.58
CA THR A 18 -18.97 3.41 -14.20
C THR A 18 -19.08 1.96 -13.73
N LEU A 19 -20.12 1.64 -12.96
CA LEU A 19 -20.42 0.24 -12.57
C LEU A 19 -20.62 -0.68 -13.79
N THR A 20 -21.16 -0.15 -14.90
CA THR A 20 -21.32 -0.91 -16.15
C THR A 20 -19.96 -1.28 -16.74
N GLN A 21 -18.98 -0.37 -16.71
CA GLN A 21 -17.62 -0.64 -17.19
C GLN A 21 -16.88 -1.63 -16.29
N PHE A 22 -17.00 -1.52 -14.97
CA PHE A 22 -16.46 -2.54 -14.06
C PHE A 22 -17.10 -3.90 -14.28
N ARG A 23 -18.43 -3.97 -14.41
CA ARG A 23 -19.13 -5.23 -14.67
C ARG A 23 -18.70 -5.85 -15.99
N LYS A 24 -18.46 -5.04 -17.04
CA LYS A 24 -17.92 -5.54 -18.31
C LYS A 24 -16.53 -6.16 -18.11
N ALA A 25 -15.61 -5.43 -17.48
CA ALA A 25 -14.26 -5.93 -17.22
C ALA A 25 -14.25 -7.22 -16.35
N LEU A 26 -15.11 -7.28 -15.33
CA LEU A 26 -15.23 -8.45 -14.46
C LEU A 26 -15.85 -9.66 -15.17
N LYS A 27 -16.73 -9.46 -16.15
CA LYS A 27 -17.24 -10.55 -17.00
C LYS A 27 -16.16 -11.12 -17.90
N GLU A 28 -15.31 -10.26 -18.45
CA GLU A 28 -14.14 -10.68 -19.24
C GLU A 28 -13.16 -11.47 -18.36
N ALA A 29 -12.92 -11.02 -17.12
CA ALA A 29 -12.13 -11.77 -16.15
C ALA A 29 -12.73 -13.14 -15.80
N ASP A 30 -14.05 -13.25 -15.57
CA ASP A 30 -14.73 -14.53 -15.30
C ASP A 30 -14.61 -15.50 -16.49
N ALA A 31 -14.73 -14.99 -17.71
CA ALA A 31 -14.62 -15.78 -18.94
C ALA A 31 -13.19 -16.23 -19.26
N SER A 32 -12.17 -15.61 -18.66
CA SER A 32 -10.76 -15.92 -18.92
C SER A 32 -10.32 -17.28 -18.37
N GLY A 33 -11.03 -17.84 -17.39
CA GLY A 33 -10.61 -19.04 -16.67
C GLY A 33 -9.41 -18.82 -15.73
N ALA A 34 -8.99 -17.58 -15.50
CA ALA A 34 -7.87 -17.27 -14.61
C ALA A 34 -8.16 -17.68 -13.16
N GLN A 35 -7.13 -18.10 -12.44
CA GLN A 35 -7.22 -18.49 -11.03
C GLN A 35 -7.09 -17.29 -10.07
N VAL A 36 -6.54 -16.18 -10.57
CA VAL A 36 -6.26 -14.98 -9.79
C VAL A 36 -6.84 -13.76 -10.48
N LEU A 37 -7.61 -12.97 -9.75
CA LEU A 37 -8.13 -11.67 -10.18
C LEU A 37 -7.34 -10.57 -9.48
N VAL A 38 -6.48 -9.87 -10.22
CA VAL A 38 -5.71 -8.74 -9.69
C VAL A 38 -6.44 -7.43 -9.98
N LEU A 39 -6.96 -6.79 -8.93
CA LEU A 39 -7.63 -5.50 -9.02
C LEU A 39 -6.63 -4.36 -8.78
N VAL A 40 -6.00 -3.89 -9.86
CA VAL A 40 -5.07 -2.74 -9.84
C VAL A 40 -5.87 -1.42 -9.82
N LEU A 41 -6.64 -1.23 -8.74
CA LEU A 41 -7.53 -0.08 -8.52
C LEU A 41 -7.26 0.51 -7.13
N PHE A 42 -7.69 1.75 -6.90
CA PHE A 42 -7.52 2.43 -5.62
C PHE A 42 -8.77 3.21 -5.23
N GLY A 43 -8.91 3.51 -3.94
CA GLY A 43 -10.04 4.24 -3.37
C GLY A 43 -11.40 3.61 -3.72
N ASP A 44 -12.36 4.45 -4.04
CA ASP A 44 -13.72 4.01 -4.35
C ASP A 44 -13.81 3.08 -5.56
N ASP A 45 -12.92 3.21 -6.55
CA ASP A 45 -12.92 2.32 -7.72
C ASP A 45 -12.61 0.88 -7.30
N MET A 46 -11.66 0.71 -6.38
CA MET A 46 -11.36 -0.60 -5.79
C MET A 46 -12.57 -1.14 -5.04
N VAL A 47 -13.17 -0.33 -4.16
CA VAL A 47 -14.33 -0.74 -3.35
C VAL A 47 -15.51 -1.16 -4.23
N ARG A 48 -15.83 -0.36 -5.26
CA ARG A 48 -16.92 -0.66 -6.22
C ARG A 48 -16.65 -1.94 -7.00
N ALA A 49 -15.44 -2.09 -7.56
CA ALA A 49 -15.07 -3.27 -8.34
C ALA A 49 -15.05 -4.54 -7.48
N LEU A 50 -14.47 -4.49 -6.29
CA LEU A 50 -14.43 -5.62 -5.35
C LEU A 50 -15.84 -6.01 -4.89
N THR A 51 -16.71 -5.04 -4.62
CA THR A 51 -18.12 -5.30 -4.28
C THR A 51 -18.85 -6.00 -5.42
N LEU A 52 -18.67 -5.53 -6.66
CA LEU A 52 -19.24 -6.19 -7.83
C LEU A 52 -18.67 -7.60 -8.03
N ALA A 53 -17.36 -7.79 -7.86
CA ALA A 53 -16.71 -9.09 -7.96
C ALA A 53 -17.27 -10.08 -6.92
N HIS A 54 -17.51 -9.61 -5.69
CA HIS A 54 -18.17 -10.39 -4.65
C HIS A 54 -19.61 -10.76 -5.03
N GLN A 55 -20.42 -9.79 -5.47
CA GLN A 55 -21.81 -10.01 -5.90
C GLN A 55 -21.92 -10.97 -7.09
N MET A 56 -20.94 -10.93 -8.01
CA MET A 56 -20.83 -11.85 -9.14
C MET A 56 -20.31 -13.24 -8.75
N GLY A 57 -19.95 -13.45 -7.49
CA GLY A 57 -19.44 -14.73 -6.99
C GLY A 57 -18.00 -15.03 -7.39
N LEU A 58 -17.25 -14.06 -7.92
CA LEU A 58 -15.89 -14.26 -8.43
C LEU A 58 -14.91 -14.69 -7.32
N LYS A 59 -15.11 -14.22 -6.08
CA LYS A 59 -14.32 -14.67 -4.92
C LYS A 59 -14.41 -16.17 -4.66
N LYS A 60 -15.45 -16.88 -5.16
CA LYS A 60 -15.58 -18.34 -5.03
C LYS A 60 -14.84 -19.10 -6.15
N LYS A 61 -14.49 -18.40 -7.23
CA LYS A 61 -13.86 -18.97 -8.43
C LYS A 61 -12.38 -18.59 -8.54
N MET A 62 -12.00 -17.43 -7.99
CA MET A 62 -10.70 -16.81 -8.16
C MET A 62 -10.18 -16.29 -6.82
N THR A 63 -8.87 -16.37 -6.62
CA THR A 63 -8.20 -15.61 -5.56
C THR A 63 -8.15 -14.14 -5.96
N VAL A 64 -8.70 -13.26 -5.12
CA VAL A 64 -8.67 -11.82 -5.40
C VAL A 64 -7.45 -11.20 -4.74
N VAL A 65 -6.67 -10.46 -5.54
CA VAL A 65 -5.48 -9.72 -5.12
C VAL A 65 -5.68 -8.23 -5.37
N VAL A 66 -5.45 -7.41 -4.35
CA VAL A 66 -5.43 -5.94 -4.44
C VAL A 66 -4.01 -5.48 -4.08
N PRO A 67 -3.14 -5.17 -5.06
CA PRO A 67 -1.72 -4.95 -4.84
C PRO A 67 -1.39 -3.62 -4.12
N ASN A 68 -2.39 -2.79 -3.85
CA ASN A 68 -2.25 -1.58 -3.05
C ASN A 68 -3.51 -1.40 -2.20
N LEU A 69 -3.44 -1.84 -0.94
CA LEU A 69 -4.54 -1.74 0.03
C LEU A 69 -4.29 -0.61 1.04
N GLU A 70 -5.39 -0.09 1.58
CA GLU A 70 -5.43 0.88 2.66
C GLU A 70 -6.55 0.51 3.62
N LEU A 71 -6.39 0.89 4.89
CA LEU A 71 -7.38 0.60 5.92
C LEU A 71 -8.76 1.18 5.59
N GLY A 72 -8.81 2.43 5.08
CA GLY A 72 -10.07 3.09 4.73
C GLY A 72 -10.83 2.37 3.61
N MET A 73 -10.09 1.83 2.63
CA MET A 73 -10.66 1.01 1.55
C MET A 73 -11.27 -0.28 2.09
N ALA A 74 -10.56 -0.98 2.99
CA ALA A 74 -11.07 -2.19 3.61
C ALA A 74 -12.30 -1.93 4.48
N GLN A 75 -12.29 -0.83 5.25
CA GLN A 75 -13.43 -0.37 6.05
C GLN A 75 -14.66 -0.07 5.20
N GLN A 76 -14.48 0.60 4.07
CA GLN A 76 -15.58 0.97 3.16
C GLN A 76 -16.15 -0.24 2.42
N ALA A 77 -15.30 -1.20 2.03
CA ALA A 77 -15.76 -2.47 1.44
C ALA A 77 -16.46 -3.37 2.47
N GLY A 78 -16.00 -3.33 3.73
CA GLY A 78 -16.55 -4.13 4.82
C GLY A 78 -15.93 -5.52 4.93
N ALA A 79 -15.97 -6.08 6.16
CA ALA A 79 -15.20 -7.28 6.50
C ALA A 79 -15.58 -8.52 5.69
N GLY A 80 -16.87 -8.76 5.43
CA GLY A 80 -17.30 -9.93 4.63
C GLY A 80 -16.84 -9.88 3.16
N ILE A 81 -16.75 -8.68 2.59
CA ILE A 81 -16.22 -8.49 1.22
C ILE A 81 -14.69 -8.62 1.23
N MET A 82 -14.02 -8.12 2.27
CA MET A 82 -12.57 -8.19 2.41
C MET A 82 -12.05 -9.58 2.79
N GLU A 83 -12.83 -10.42 3.44
CA GLU A 83 -12.38 -11.73 3.94
C GLU A 83 -11.70 -12.57 2.84
N GLY A 84 -10.47 -13.01 3.09
CA GLY A 84 -9.69 -13.80 2.15
C GLY A 84 -9.08 -13.02 0.97
N VAL A 85 -9.39 -11.73 0.80
CA VAL A 85 -8.72 -10.89 -0.21
C VAL A 85 -7.25 -10.73 0.18
N ILE A 86 -6.36 -11.03 -0.75
CA ILE A 86 -4.93 -10.82 -0.58
C ILE A 86 -4.59 -9.40 -1.03
N GLY A 87 -3.63 -8.76 -0.37
CA GLY A 87 -3.09 -7.52 -0.91
C GLY A 87 -1.75 -7.16 -0.31
N ALA A 88 -1.29 -5.96 -0.63
CA ALA A 88 -0.05 -5.43 -0.11
C ALA A 88 -0.26 -4.06 0.52
N VAL A 89 0.42 -3.84 1.65
CA VAL A 89 0.41 -2.57 2.39
C VAL A 89 1.85 -2.20 2.76
N PRO A 90 2.25 -0.92 2.68
CA PRO A 90 3.57 -0.51 3.19
C PRO A 90 3.62 -0.54 4.71
N TRP A 91 2.47 -0.41 5.38
CA TRP A 91 2.33 -0.44 6.82
C TRP A 91 0.88 -0.73 7.23
N THR A 92 0.70 -1.44 8.34
CA THR A 92 -0.58 -1.52 9.06
C THR A 92 -0.33 -1.51 10.55
N TRP A 93 -1.32 -1.12 11.35
CA TRP A 93 -1.16 -0.93 12.80
C TRP A 93 -0.73 -2.20 13.54
N GLN A 94 -0.92 -3.39 12.96
CA GLN A 94 -0.44 -4.66 13.51
C GLN A 94 1.08 -4.85 13.37
N VAL A 95 1.74 -4.23 12.38
CA VAL A 95 3.19 -4.40 12.11
C VAL A 95 4.04 -4.09 13.34
N PRO A 96 3.85 -2.94 14.04
CA PRO A 96 4.58 -2.67 15.28
C PRO A 96 4.43 -3.72 16.38
N TYR A 97 3.26 -4.34 16.52
CA TYR A 97 3.03 -5.36 17.54
C TYR A 97 3.62 -6.70 17.14
N ALA A 98 3.49 -7.09 15.86
CA ALA A 98 4.02 -8.34 15.33
C ALA A 98 5.55 -8.44 15.43
N HIS A 99 6.24 -7.30 15.33
CA HIS A 99 7.71 -7.24 15.29
C HIS A 99 8.34 -6.53 16.49
N GLY A 100 7.56 -6.08 17.48
CA GLY A 100 8.09 -5.42 18.67
C GLY A 100 8.64 -4.00 18.44
N TYR A 101 8.16 -3.27 17.43
CA TYR A 101 8.58 -1.89 17.20
C TYR A 101 7.89 -0.93 18.18
N GLU A 102 8.51 -0.71 19.34
CA GLU A 102 7.91 0.06 20.44
C GLU A 102 7.47 1.48 20.03
N ALA A 103 8.25 2.19 19.20
CA ALA A 103 7.88 3.51 18.73
C ALA A 103 6.61 3.48 17.85
N GLY A 104 6.46 2.43 17.03
CA GLY A 104 5.24 2.18 16.27
C GLY A 104 4.05 1.84 17.17
N GLN A 105 4.24 1.04 18.22
CA GLN A 105 3.19 0.72 19.19
C GLN A 105 2.72 1.98 19.92
N ARG A 106 3.65 2.81 20.42
CA ARG A 106 3.33 4.11 21.04
C ARG A 106 2.56 5.03 20.10
N PHE A 107 2.93 5.07 18.81
CA PHE A 107 2.20 5.82 17.80
C PHE A 107 0.77 5.29 17.63
N VAL A 108 0.57 3.97 17.54
CA VAL A 108 -0.77 3.38 17.41
C VAL A 108 -1.64 3.72 18.60
N GLU A 109 -1.14 3.58 19.82
CA GLU A 109 -1.90 3.90 21.03
C GLU A 109 -2.23 5.39 21.13
N ALA A 110 -1.24 6.27 20.91
CA ALA A 110 -1.45 7.72 20.96
C ALA A 110 -2.45 8.19 19.89
N TYR A 111 -2.34 7.66 18.67
CA TYR A 111 -3.29 7.96 17.59
C TYR A 111 -4.69 7.48 17.94
N SER A 112 -4.81 6.24 18.44
CA SER A 112 -6.11 5.64 18.77
C SER A 112 -6.81 6.37 19.92
N ALA A 113 -6.07 6.75 20.96
CA ALA A 113 -6.57 7.56 22.06
C ALA A 113 -7.03 8.96 21.62
N ARG A 114 -6.29 9.60 20.71
CA ARG A 114 -6.61 10.95 20.22
C ARG A 114 -7.79 10.99 19.25
N TYR A 115 -7.89 10.00 18.36
CA TYR A 115 -8.82 10.04 17.22
C TYR A 115 -9.95 9.03 17.29
N GLY A 116 -9.95 8.15 18.30
CA GLY A 116 -10.99 7.12 18.45
C GLY A 116 -11.02 6.10 17.31
N LYS A 117 -9.88 5.87 16.64
CA LYS A 117 -9.73 4.90 15.54
C LYS A 117 -8.28 4.47 15.36
N ARG A 118 -8.05 3.29 14.77
CA ARG A 118 -6.69 2.84 14.39
C ARG A 118 -6.09 3.72 13.27
N PRO A 119 -4.77 3.97 13.28
CA PRO A 119 -4.10 4.68 12.18
C PRO A 119 -4.05 3.85 10.89
N SER A 120 -4.12 4.54 9.74
CA SER A 120 -3.88 3.95 8.41
C SER A 120 -2.40 4.03 8.02
N SER A 121 -2.05 3.38 6.90
CA SER A 121 -0.71 3.49 6.30
C SER A 121 -0.39 4.94 5.94
N SER A 122 -1.39 5.69 5.45
CA SER A 122 -1.24 7.12 5.14
C SER A 122 -0.97 7.97 6.40
N ALA A 123 -1.61 7.67 7.53
CA ALA A 123 -1.36 8.37 8.79
C ALA A 123 0.07 8.11 9.31
N ALA A 124 0.52 6.85 9.26
CA ALA A 124 1.88 6.47 9.60
C ALA A 124 2.92 7.15 8.70
N SER A 125 2.64 7.22 7.40
CA SER A 125 3.50 7.88 6.41
C SER A 125 3.61 9.38 6.66
N ALA A 126 2.48 10.07 6.86
CA ALA A 126 2.47 11.50 7.16
C ALA A 126 3.25 11.83 8.45
N TYR A 127 3.04 11.03 9.52
CA TYR A 127 3.79 11.18 10.76
C TYR A 127 5.30 11.01 10.54
N THR A 128 5.70 9.97 9.79
CA THR A 128 7.10 9.67 9.52
C THR A 128 7.75 10.79 8.70
N ILE A 129 7.14 11.21 7.58
CA ILE A 129 7.70 12.20 6.66
C ILE A 129 7.95 13.55 7.36
N VAL A 130 7.02 14.01 8.21
CA VAL A 130 7.19 15.28 8.94
C VAL A 130 8.37 15.20 9.91
N HIS A 131 8.55 14.07 10.60
CA HIS A 131 9.69 13.91 11.52
C HIS A 131 11.01 13.72 10.76
N GLU A 132 11.00 13.03 9.62
CA GLU A 132 12.19 12.92 8.77
C GLU A 132 12.64 14.30 8.24
N TYR A 133 11.70 15.14 7.81
CA TYR A 133 11.99 16.51 7.39
C TYR A 133 12.55 17.35 8.54
N LYS A 134 11.90 17.31 9.72
CA LYS A 134 12.38 17.99 10.92
C LYS A 134 13.82 17.57 11.25
N ASP A 135 14.08 16.27 11.34
CA ASP A 135 15.38 15.78 11.76
C ASP A 135 16.45 16.08 10.69
N ALA A 136 16.09 16.12 9.41
CA ALA A 136 16.99 16.58 8.35
C ALA A 136 17.33 18.07 8.46
N VAL A 137 16.37 18.94 8.77
CA VAL A 137 16.60 20.36 9.06
C VAL A 137 17.53 20.52 10.26
N GLU A 138 17.32 19.75 11.32
CA GLU A 138 18.18 19.78 12.53
C GLU A 138 19.61 19.33 12.21
N ARG A 139 19.80 18.27 11.42
CA ARG A 139 21.12 17.82 10.95
C ARG A 139 21.79 18.84 10.02
N ALA A 140 21.02 19.50 9.14
CA ALA A 140 21.53 20.51 8.23
C ALA A 140 21.85 21.84 8.94
N GLY A 141 21.22 22.11 10.09
CA GLY A 141 21.32 23.38 10.81
C GLY A 141 20.67 24.55 10.06
N THR A 142 19.78 24.27 9.10
CA THR A 142 19.18 25.27 8.22
C THR A 142 17.91 24.75 7.53
N PHE A 143 17.10 25.66 7.04
CA PHE A 143 15.95 25.38 6.16
C PHE A 143 16.29 25.50 4.67
N ASP A 144 17.55 25.75 4.30
CA ASP A 144 17.97 25.78 2.90
C ASP A 144 17.67 24.44 2.20
N THR A 145 16.89 24.48 1.12
CA THR A 145 16.39 23.29 0.42
C THR A 145 17.50 22.34 -0.02
N GLY A 146 18.59 22.87 -0.59
CA GLY A 146 19.70 22.04 -1.08
C GLY A 146 20.41 21.32 0.06
N LYS A 147 20.66 22.02 1.17
CA LYS A 147 21.26 21.42 2.37
C LYS A 147 20.35 20.41 3.06
N VAL A 148 19.03 20.62 3.08
CA VAL A 148 18.07 19.66 3.63
C VAL A 148 17.97 18.41 2.76
N ILE A 149 17.97 18.55 1.42
CA ILE A 149 18.04 17.41 0.49
C ILE A 149 19.31 16.60 0.77
N ALA A 150 20.47 17.25 0.82
CA ALA A 150 21.74 16.58 1.12
C ALA A 150 21.75 15.88 2.49
N ALA A 151 21.00 16.39 3.48
CA ALA A 151 20.85 15.76 4.79
C ALA A 151 19.84 14.59 4.81
N LEU A 152 18.99 14.45 3.79
CA LEU A 152 18.08 13.33 3.59
C LEU A 152 18.74 12.23 2.75
N GLU A 153 19.48 12.57 1.70
CA GLU A 153 20.08 11.60 0.78
C GLU A 153 21.03 10.62 1.50
N GLY A 154 20.74 9.32 1.37
CA GLY A 154 21.48 8.25 2.02
C GLY A 154 21.18 8.08 3.52
N HIS A 155 20.27 8.88 4.09
CA HIS A 155 19.93 8.79 5.51
C HIS A 155 19.12 7.53 5.81
N THR A 156 19.62 6.70 6.72
CA THR A 156 18.89 5.58 7.32
C THR A 156 18.17 6.04 8.58
N TYR A 157 16.90 5.64 8.72
CA TYR A 157 16.07 5.95 9.87
C TYR A 157 15.23 4.74 10.29
N GLN A 158 14.79 4.72 11.55
CA GLN A 158 13.80 3.76 12.04
C GLN A 158 12.79 4.49 12.92
N ARG A 159 11.50 4.36 12.59
CA ARG A 159 10.41 4.95 13.39
C ARG A 159 9.32 3.95 13.67
N LEU A 160 8.33 3.88 12.79
CA LEU A 160 7.10 3.13 13.04
C LEU A 160 7.18 1.65 12.63
N LYS A 161 8.28 1.23 12.00
CA LYS A 161 8.54 -0.14 11.57
C LYS A 161 10.06 -0.41 11.47
N ASP A 162 10.45 -1.39 10.67
CA ASP A 162 11.83 -1.71 10.30
C ASP A 162 12.63 -0.49 9.81
N PRO A 163 13.98 -0.56 9.85
CA PRO A 163 14.86 0.47 9.29
C PRO A 163 14.58 0.71 7.79
N GLN A 164 14.67 1.98 7.39
CA GLN A 164 14.38 2.47 6.05
C GLN A 164 15.49 3.43 5.62
N VAL A 165 15.62 3.66 4.31
CA VAL A 165 16.63 4.59 3.77
C VAL A 165 16.03 5.52 2.72
N TRP A 166 16.36 6.80 2.82
CA TRP A 166 16.10 7.77 1.76
C TRP A 166 17.17 7.64 0.68
N ARG A 167 16.83 7.01 -0.44
CA ARG A 167 17.80 6.71 -1.48
C ARG A 167 18.18 7.97 -2.26
N ALA A 168 19.47 8.20 -2.44
CA ALA A 168 19.97 9.45 -3.01
C ALA A 168 19.54 9.68 -4.47
N PHE A 169 19.53 8.64 -5.31
CA PHE A 169 19.37 8.84 -6.76
C PHE A 169 17.92 9.09 -7.21
N ASP A 170 16.91 8.68 -6.43
CA ASP A 170 15.49 8.83 -6.78
C ASP A 170 14.61 9.39 -5.66
N HIS A 171 15.21 9.72 -4.50
CA HIS A 171 14.54 10.23 -3.30
C HIS A 171 13.41 9.32 -2.78
N GLN A 172 13.41 8.03 -3.16
CA GLN A 172 12.49 7.04 -2.63
C GLN A 172 12.92 6.60 -1.23
N SER A 173 11.99 6.62 -0.27
CA SER A 173 12.16 5.89 0.99
C SER A 173 11.99 4.38 0.71
N VAL A 174 13.11 3.65 0.73
CA VAL A 174 13.14 2.20 0.53
C VAL A 174 12.71 1.54 1.82
N GLN A 175 11.68 0.70 1.74
CA GLN A 175 11.00 0.17 2.90
C GLN A 175 10.33 -1.18 2.61
N THR A 176 10.27 -2.04 3.62
CA THR A 176 9.57 -3.34 3.52
C THR A 176 8.10 -3.14 3.17
N VAL A 177 7.57 -3.98 2.28
CA VAL A 177 6.13 -4.03 1.93
C VAL A 177 5.57 -5.34 2.47
N TYR A 178 4.41 -5.29 3.12
CA TYR A 178 3.81 -6.46 3.75
C TYR A 178 2.68 -7.02 2.89
N ALA A 179 2.72 -8.34 2.66
CA ALA A 179 1.59 -9.07 2.10
C ALA A 179 0.58 -9.36 3.21
N VAL A 180 -0.68 -9.06 2.96
CA VAL A 180 -1.78 -9.20 3.92
C VAL A 180 -2.94 -10.01 3.35
N ARG A 181 -3.72 -10.60 4.25
CA ARG A 181 -5.02 -11.20 3.96
C ARG A 181 -6.12 -10.53 4.76
N GLY A 182 -7.27 -10.32 4.13
CA GLY A 182 -8.48 -9.87 4.82
C GLY A 182 -8.95 -10.90 5.85
N LYS A 183 -9.07 -10.48 7.10
CA LYS A 183 -9.51 -11.31 8.23
C LYS A 183 -11.02 -11.61 8.16
N PRO A 184 -11.48 -12.70 8.82
CA PRO A 184 -12.91 -12.99 9.01
C PRO A 184 -13.62 -11.88 9.77
N TRP A 185 -14.92 -11.74 9.53
CA TRP A 185 -15.78 -10.72 10.14
C TRP A 185 -15.65 -10.68 11.67
N GLU A 186 -15.61 -11.85 12.32
CA GLU A 186 -15.54 -11.98 13.77
C GLU A 186 -14.27 -11.34 14.34
N SER A 187 -13.13 -11.51 13.66
CA SER A 187 -11.87 -10.90 14.06
C SER A 187 -11.92 -9.38 13.94
N VAL A 188 -12.48 -8.87 12.84
CA VAL A 188 -12.62 -7.43 12.63
C VAL A 188 -13.52 -6.82 13.70
N MET A 189 -14.65 -7.47 14.01
CA MET A 189 -15.62 -6.94 14.99
C MET A 189 -15.15 -7.04 16.44
N ALA A 190 -14.20 -7.92 16.75
CA ALA A 190 -13.61 -8.04 18.08
C ALA A 190 -12.68 -6.86 18.43
N ASP A 191 -12.07 -6.19 17.44
CA ASP A 191 -11.28 -4.99 17.71
C ASP A 191 -12.20 -3.83 18.16
N PRO A 192 -11.84 -3.10 19.24
CA PRO A 192 -12.65 -2.00 19.75
C PRO A 192 -12.98 -0.91 18.72
N TYR A 193 -12.12 -0.74 17.71
CA TYR A 193 -12.30 0.24 16.62
C TYR A 193 -12.82 -0.40 15.33
N ARG A 194 -13.13 -1.69 15.35
CA ARG A 194 -13.59 -2.49 14.21
C ARG A 194 -12.67 -2.33 12.99
N ALA A 195 -11.36 -2.31 13.24
CA ALA A 195 -10.33 -1.97 12.25
C ALA A 195 -9.26 -3.05 12.09
N ASP A 196 -9.45 -4.24 12.67
CA ASP A 196 -8.52 -5.37 12.53
C ASP A 196 -8.76 -6.16 11.22
N PHE A 197 -8.62 -5.49 10.08
CA PHE A 197 -8.91 -6.06 8.76
C PHE A 197 -7.83 -7.00 8.23
N PHE A 198 -6.59 -6.91 8.71
CA PHE A 198 -5.44 -7.51 8.04
C PHE A 198 -4.73 -8.54 8.91
N GLU A 199 -4.55 -9.72 8.36
CA GLU A 199 -3.58 -10.74 8.79
C GLU A 199 -2.29 -10.52 8.00
N LEU A 200 -1.14 -10.44 8.68
CA LEU A 200 0.17 -10.39 8.02
C LEU A 200 0.53 -11.80 7.54
N LEU A 201 0.79 -11.95 6.25
CA LEU A 201 1.16 -13.24 5.65
C LEU A 201 2.67 -13.36 5.44
N ASP A 202 3.26 -12.32 4.87
CA ASP A 202 4.67 -12.29 4.47
C ASP A 202 5.13 -10.83 4.31
N SER A 203 6.41 -10.65 4.03
CA SER A 203 7.02 -9.35 3.79
C SER A 203 8.04 -9.40 2.66
N LEU A 204 8.02 -8.41 1.79
CA LEU A 204 9.03 -8.19 0.76
C LEU A 204 10.00 -7.11 1.24
N PRO A 205 11.31 -7.41 1.37
CA PRO A 205 12.32 -6.43 1.74
C PRO A 205 12.32 -5.25 0.77
N GLY A 206 12.58 -4.04 1.28
CA GLY A 206 12.52 -2.81 0.48
C GLY A 206 13.39 -2.82 -0.77
N GLU A 207 14.59 -3.40 -0.71
CA GLU A 207 15.49 -3.50 -1.87
C GLU A 207 14.92 -4.40 -2.99
N ALA A 208 14.11 -5.39 -2.65
CA ALA A 208 13.41 -6.24 -3.62
C ALA A 208 12.11 -5.60 -4.11
N ALA A 209 11.47 -4.76 -3.31
CA ALA A 209 10.24 -4.06 -3.66
C ALA A 209 10.47 -2.81 -4.53
N ALA A 210 11.59 -2.13 -4.32
CA ALA A 210 11.94 -0.91 -5.03
C ALA A 210 12.54 -1.23 -6.40
N ARG A 211 12.34 -0.31 -7.36
CA ARG A 211 13.01 -0.38 -8.65
C ARG A 211 14.51 -0.24 -8.47
N THR A 212 15.28 -1.02 -9.23
CA THR A 212 16.72 -0.86 -9.32
C THR A 212 17.08 0.49 -9.97
N ARG A 213 18.34 0.92 -9.79
CA ARG A 213 18.84 2.15 -10.44
C ARG A 213 18.75 2.05 -11.96
N ASP A 214 19.12 0.90 -12.53
CA ASP A 214 19.13 0.69 -13.97
C ASP A 214 17.71 0.76 -14.55
N GLU A 215 16.73 0.14 -13.87
CA GLU A 215 15.33 0.28 -14.25
C GLU A 215 14.86 1.74 -14.15
N TRP A 216 15.20 2.44 -13.06
CA TRP A 216 14.84 3.84 -12.87
C TRP A 216 15.41 4.73 -13.99
N VAL A 217 16.69 4.56 -14.33
CA VAL A 217 17.35 5.27 -15.45
C VAL A 217 16.66 4.92 -16.77
N ALA A 218 16.44 3.64 -17.06
CA ALA A 218 15.81 3.21 -18.30
C ALA A 218 14.41 3.83 -18.49
N ALA A 219 13.59 3.87 -17.44
CA ALA A 219 12.27 4.51 -17.50
C ALA A 219 12.34 6.02 -17.71
N ARG A 220 13.33 6.70 -17.11
CA ARG A 220 13.51 8.14 -17.29
C ARG A 220 13.99 8.46 -18.70
N THR A 221 14.95 7.72 -19.22
CA THR A 221 15.43 7.85 -20.61
C THR A 221 14.29 7.61 -21.60
N ALA A 222 13.49 6.56 -21.41
CA ALA A 222 12.32 6.29 -22.25
C ALA A 222 11.28 7.43 -22.21
N ALA A 223 11.22 8.18 -21.11
CA ALA A 223 10.35 9.34 -20.93
C ALA A 223 11.02 10.69 -21.29
N GLY A 224 12.24 10.69 -21.85
CA GLY A 224 12.98 11.90 -22.19
C GLY A 224 13.43 12.73 -20.98
N ARG A 225 13.62 12.11 -19.82
CA ARG A 225 14.04 12.75 -18.56
C ARG A 225 15.52 12.48 -18.22
N PRO A 226 16.22 13.38 -17.50
CA PRO A 226 17.62 13.18 -17.10
C PRO A 226 17.81 11.96 -16.20
N ALA A 227 18.98 11.31 -16.25
CA ALA A 227 19.35 10.18 -15.39
C ALA A 227 19.83 10.60 -13.98
N SER A 228 19.51 11.82 -13.56
CA SER A 228 19.72 12.39 -12.23
C SER A 228 18.50 13.24 -11.85
N LEU A 229 18.41 13.56 -10.56
CA LEU A 229 17.48 14.55 -10.02
C LEU A 229 18.07 15.95 -10.07
#